data_AF-A0AAN7AIP0-F1
#
_entry.id   AF-A0AAN7AIP0-F1
#
_cell.length_a   1.000
_cell.length_b   1.000
_cell.length_c   1.000
_cell.angle_alpha   90.00
_cell.angle_beta   90.00
_cell.angle_gamma   90.00
#
_symmetry.space_group_name_H-M   'P 1'
#
loop_
_entity.id
_entity.type
_entity.pdbx_description
1 polymer ?
#
loop_
_entity_poly.entity_id
_entity_poly.type
_entity_poly.pdbx_seq_one_letter_code
_entity_poly.pdbx_strand_id
1 'polypeptide(L)'
;MASSSNPRPPLHVPQVPGPKLHSFTPTAEVSNIKFLHALGHSDDKDSEVWKVEISGSIYALKMFRFNHWEYLSSTASLLASELANAQLYVDYYGPFNCECGVYGRLKQEMREDLAVKAHGYLLLTADQEADLSGTKTWGRWEDHRGQPIRAIAKEYVEETSDLYSSAAVPEQMWADLQALHSLGIVVRDIHENNYLDGKLVDFSQAYTMYHPSLDQISRSNWGRLYWRDPYQLESVVLDWIWEHRKLNAEVPKSLNRATLVAQGSENYNIDPRKYDWRKWEADVKAANAYVECDLFEERQLEAILDRL
;
A
#
# COMPACT_ATOMS: atom_id res chain seq x y z
N MET A 1 5.32 -38.58 24.74
CA MET A 1 5.02 -38.82 23.31
C MET A 1 4.42 -37.55 22.76
N ALA A 2 5.02 -37.03 21.68
CA ALA A 2 4.86 -35.66 21.20
C ALA A 2 3.42 -35.33 20.80
N SER A 3 2.93 -34.16 21.22
CA SER A 3 1.71 -33.57 20.72
C SER A 3 1.98 -33.05 19.32
N SER A 4 1.26 -33.58 18.32
CA SER A 4 1.33 -33.11 16.94
C SER A 4 0.75 -31.71 16.85
N SER A 5 1.62 -30.69 16.81
CA SER A 5 1.25 -29.36 16.37
C SER A 5 0.83 -29.46 14.90
N ASN A 6 -0.45 -29.22 14.62
CA ASN A 6 -0.90 -28.98 13.25
C ASN A 6 -0.02 -27.87 12.64
N PRO A 7 0.57 -28.06 11.45
CA PRO A 7 1.23 -26.96 10.77
C PRO A 7 0.17 -25.90 10.47
N ARG A 8 0.35 -24.68 11.00
CA ARG A 8 -0.48 -23.54 10.59
C ARG A 8 -0.33 -23.37 9.08
N PRO A 9 -1.42 -23.20 8.31
CA PRO A 9 -1.29 -22.81 6.91
C PRO A 9 -0.54 -21.47 6.84
N PRO A 10 0.25 -21.21 5.80
CA PRO A 10 1.06 -20.01 5.77
C PRO A 10 0.13 -18.78 5.67
N LEU A 11 0.47 -17.73 6.41
CA LEU A 11 -0.34 -16.52 6.54
C LEU A 11 -0.11 -15.63 5.32
N HIS A 12 -1.11 -15.48 4.46
CA HIS A 12 -0.93 -14.96 3.09
C HIS A 12 -1.47 -13.54 2.85
N VAL A 13 -2.06 -12.91 3.87
CA VAL A 13 -2.48 -11.50 3.94
C VAL A 13 -2.39 -11.04 5.41
N PRO A 14 -2.36 -9.73 5.73
CA PRO A 14 -2.33 -9.28 7.11
C PRO A 14 -3.49 -9.89 7.90
N GLN A 15 -3.23 -10.38 9.11
CA GLN A 15 -4.30 -10.91 9.99
C GLN A 15 -4.87 -9.87 10.95
N VAL A 16 -4.39 -8.63 10.86
CA VAL A 16 -4.88 -7.51 11.66
C VAL A 16 -6.24 -7.02 11.16
N PRO A 17 -7.05 -6.32 11.98
CA PRO A 17 -8.28 -5.69 11.51
C PRO A 17 -8.02 -4.75 10.32
N GLY A 18 -9.02 -4.58 9.46
CA GLY A 18 -8.96 -3.71 8.29
C GLY A 18 -9.17 -4.41 6.95
N PRO A 19 -9.00 -3.66 5.84
CA PRO A 19 -9.34 -4.11 4.50
C PRO A 19 -8.48 -5.30 4.06
N LYS A 20 -9.11 -6.23 3.33
CA LYS A 20 -8.45 -7.42 2.78
C LYS A 20 -8.63 -7.47 1.27
N LEU A 21 -7.52 -7.49 0.55
CA LEU A 21 -7.53 -7.85 -0.86
C LEU A 21 -7.77 -9.37 -0.97
N HIS A 22 -8.71 -9.78 -1.82
CA HIS A 22 -8.95 -11.20 -2.07
C HIS A 22 -7.85 -11.80 -2.98
N SER A 23 -7.73 -13.13 -2.98
CA SER A 23 -6.83 -13.79 -3.91
C SER A 23 -7.31 -13.61 -5.35
N PHE A 24 -6.38 -13.43 -6.29
CA PHE A 24 -6.69 -13.26 -7.71
C PHE A 24 -7.25 -14.54 -8.32
N THR A 25 -6.65 -15.67 -7.98
CA THR A 25 -7.14 -17.01 -8.29
C THR A 25 -7.35 -17.79 -6.99
N PRO A 26 -8.22 -18.82 -6.97
CA PRO A 26 -8.35 -19.71 -5.81
C PRO A 26 -7.03 -20.43 -5.47
N THR A 27 -6.19 -20.73 -6.47
CA THR A 27 -4.81 -21.21 -6.30
C THR A 27 -3.91 -20.71 -7.44
N ALA A 28 -2.66 -20.34 -7.12
CA ALA A 28 -1.68 -19.90 -8.11
C ALA A 28 -1.26 -21.04 -9.08
N GLU A 29 -1.39 -22.30 -8.65
CA GLU A 29 -1.15 -23.51 -9.45
C GLU A 29 -1.98 -23.57 -10.73
N VAL A 30 -3.18 -22.97 -10.73
CA VAL A 30 -4.11 -22.98 -11.87
C VAL A 30 -3.72 -21.94 -12.93
N SER A 31 -2.86 -20.98 -12.59
CA SER A 31 -2.81 -19.71 -13.32
C SER A 31 -1.96 -19.72 -14.59
N ASN A 32 -1.13 -20.76 -14.82
CA ASN A 32 -0.19 -20.88 -15.96
C ASN A 32 0.45 -19.53 -16.34
N ILE A 33 1.22 -18.96 -15.40
CA ILE A 33 1.83 -17.64 -15.55
C ILE A 33 2.98 -17.73 -16.55
N LYS A 34 2.92 -16.94 -17.62
CA LYS A 34 4.07 -16.73 -18.51
C LYS A 34 4.67 -15.36 -18.26
N PHE A 35 5.91 -15.33 -17.81
CA PHE A 35 6.69 -14.10 -17.66
C PHE A 35 7.14 -13.62 -19.04
N LEU A 36 6.73 -12.41 -19.42
CA LEU A 36 7.03 -11.85 -20.75
C LEU A 36 8.27 -10.95 -20.71
N HIS A 37 8.25 -9.90 -19.88
CA HIS A 37 9.41 -9.05 -19.60
C HIS A 37 9.19 -8.20 -18.34
N ALA A 38 10.27 -7.75 -17.71
CA ALA A 38 10.22 -6.81 -16.59
C ALA A 38 9.78 -5.41 -17.07
N LEU A 39 8.99 -4.72 -16.24
CA LEU A 39 8.47 -3.36 -16.46
C LEU A 39 9.09 -2.30 -15.53
N GLY A 40 9.71 -2.74 -14.42
CA GLY A 40 10.27 -1.85 -13.39
C GLY A 40 11.73 -1.45 -13.63
N HIS A 41 12.25 -0.57 -12.77
CA HIS A 41 13.64 -0.14 -12.79
C HIS A 41 14.53 -1.11 -11.99
N SER A 42 15.79 -1.26 -12.38
CA SER A 42 16.74 -2.16 -11.69
C SER A 42 16.98 -1.83 -10.22
N ASP A 43 16.67 -0.59 -9.84
CA ASP A 43 16.96 0.00 -8.53
C ASP A 43 15.78 -0.13 -7.55
N ASP A 44 14.67 -0.74 -7.98
CA ASP A 44 13.50 -0.98 -7.13
C ASP A 44 13.84 -1.93 -5.97
N LYS A 45 13.76 -1.37 -4.75
CA LYS A 45 14.20 -2.02 -3.51
C LYS A 45 13.13 -2.94 -2.93
N ASP A 46 11.85 -2.60 -3.08
CA ASP A 46 10.76 -3.28 -2.39
C ASP A 46 10.02 -4.30 -3.26
N SER A 47 10.11 -4.19 -4.60
CA SER A 47 9.38 -5.06 -5.52
C SER A 47 10.03 -5.14 -6.91
N GLU A 48 9.53 -6.06 -7.72
CA GLU A 48 9.79 -6.14 -9.15
C GLU A 48 8.45 -6.28 -9.89
N VAL A 49 8.25 -5.51 -10.96
CA VAL A 49 7.03 -5.55 -11.77
C VAL A 49 7.32 -6.23 -13.10
N TRP A 50 6.50 -7.19 -13.47
CA TRP A 50 6.61 -7.93 -14.72
C TRP A 50 5.32 -7.87 -15.54
N LYS A 51 5.47 -7.73 -16.85
CA LYS A 51 4.38 -8.03 -17.78
C LYS A 51 4.25 -9.55 -17.85
N VAL A 52 3.05 -10.05 -17.60
CA VAL A 52 2.76 -11.48 -17.60
C VAL A 52 1.52 -11.78 -18.40
N GLU A 53 1.45 -12.99 -18.96
CA GLU A 53 0.21 -13.58 -19.44
C GLU A 53 -0.27 -14.59 -18.40
N ILE A 54 -1.50 -14.43 -17.92
CA ILE A 54 -2.16 -15.36 -16.99
C ILE A 54 -3.45 -15.82 -17.65
N SER A 55 -3.55 -17.13 -17.95
CA SER A 55 -4.72 -17.71 -18.62
C SER A 55 -5.14 -16.97 -19.91
N GLY A 56 -4.17 -16.50 -20.69
CA GLY A 56 -4.39 -15.80 -21.97
C GLY A 56 -4.73 -14.31 -21.86
N SER A 57 -4.75 -13.73 -20.66
CA SER A 57 -4.92 -12.28 -20.45
C SER A 57 -3.64 -11.64 -19.93
N ILE A 58 -3.38 -10.40 -20.33
CA ILE A 58 -2.17 -9.66 -19.96
C ILE A 58 -2.38 -8.89 -18.65
N TYR A 59 -1.41 -8.99 -17.75
CA TYR A 59 -1.39 -8.30 -16.46
C TYR A 59 -0.02 -7.70 -16.18
N ALA A 60 -0.01 -6.70 -15.29
CA ALA A 60 1.19 -6.30 -14.57
C ALA A 60 1.23 -7.07 -13.24
N LEU A 61 2.24 -7.91 -13.05
CA LEU A 61 2.46 -8.67 -11.83
C LEU A 61 3.54 -8.01 -11.00
N LYS A 62 3.15 -7.38 -9.89
CA LYS A 62 4.09 -6.81 -8.93
C LYS A 62 4.44 -7.86 -7.87
N MET A 63 5.69 -8.27 -7.83
CA MET A 63 6.23 -9.25 -6.89
C MET A 63 7.03 -8.53 -5.81
N PHE A 64 6.81 -8.86 -4.54
CA PHE A 64 7.38 -8.11 -3.43
C PHE A 64 8.57 -8.84 -2.83
N ARG A 65 9.60 -8.07 -2.48
CA ARG A 65 10.71 -8.57 -1.67
C ARG A 65 10.24 -8.80 -0.22
N PHE A 66 10.96 -9.66 0.47
CA PHE A 66 10.81 -9.84 1.90
C PHE A 66 11.56 -8.73 2.63
N ASN A 67 10.90 -8.11 3.61
CA ASN A 67 11.51 -7.14 4.51
C ASN A 67 11.52 -7.75 5.91
N HIS A 68 12.68 -7.71 6.57
CA HIS A 68 12.79 -8.11 7.98
C HIS A 68 12.08 -7.10 8.87
N TRP A 69 11.46 -7.56 9.96
CA TRP A 69 10.72 -6.70 10.87
C TRP A 69 11.61 -5.61 11.48
N GLU A 70 12.91 -5.85 11.70
CA GLU A 70 13.85 -4.81 12.19
C GLU A 70 14.02 -3.65 11.21
N TYR A 71 14.02 -3.94 9.91
CA TYR A 71 14.04 -2.90 8.89
C TYR A 71 12.73 -2.11 8.94
N LEU A 72 11.59 -2.80 9.00
CA LEU A 72 10.27 -2.19 9.05
C LEU A 72 10.04 -1.36 10.33
N SER A 73 10.54 -1.81 11.48
CA SER A 73 10.47 -1.05 12.72
C SER A 73 11.32 0.21 12.65
N SER A 74 12.49 0.16 12.01
CA SER A 74 13.34 1.34 11.81
C SER A 74 12.70 2.39 10.89
N THR A 75 11.82 1.99 9.96
CA THR A 75 11.10 2.91 9.07
C THR A 75 9.79 3.42 9.69
N ALA A 76 9.29 2.78 10.75
CA ALA A 76 8.10 3.16 11.51
C ALA A 76 8.30 4.40 12.41
N SER A 77 9.05 5.39 11.92
CA SER A 77 9.48 6.61 12.62
C SER A 77 8.37 7.52 13.19
N LEU A 78 7.10 7.22 12.89
CA LEU A 78 5.94 7.97 13.36
C LEU A 78 5.19 7.30 14.52
N LEU A 79 5.57 6.07 14.90
CA LEU A 79 5.03 5.41 16.09
C LEU A 79 5.47 6.12 17.36
N ALA A 80 4.54 6.30 18.30
CA ALA A 80 4.85 6.83 19.62
C ALA A 80 5.19 5.71 20.62
N SER A 81 4.59 4.53 20.45
CA SER A 81 4.86 3.32 21.22
C SER A 81 5.20 2.16 20.29
N GLU A 82 6.01 1.22 20.78
CA GLU A 82 6.33 -0.01 20.05
C GLU A 82 5.11 -0.90 19.87
N LEU A 83 5.05 -1.59 18.73
CA LEU A 83 4.04 -2.62 18.50
C LEU A 83 4.33 -3.84 19.37
N ALA A 84 3.28 -4.50 19.84
CA ALA A 84 3.38 -5.63 20.77
C ALA A 84 4.25 -6.81 20.31
N ASN A 85 4.52 -6.96 19.00
CA ASN A 85 5.44 -7.98 18.49
C ASN A 85 5.92 -7.69 17.06
N ALA A 86 6.97 -8.39 16.64
CA ALA A 86 7.61 -8.30 15.33
C ALA A 86 6.64 -8.47 14.13
N GLN A 87 5.66 -9.37 14.23
CA GLN A 87 4.73 -9.64 13.13
C GLN A 87 3.85 -8.42 12.81
N LEU A 88 3.55 -7.58 13.81
CA LEU A 88 2.76 -6.37 13.60
C LEU A 88 3.47 -5.35 12.72
N TYR A 89 4.81 -5.27 12.78
CA TYR A 89 5.56 -4.43 11.85
C TYR A 89 5.44 -4.95 10.42
N VAL A 90 5.48 -6.27 10.23
CA VAL A 90 5.24 -6.89 8.91
C VAL A 90 3.81 -6.59 8.45
N ASP A 91 2.82 -6.77 9.31
CA ASP A 91 1.39 -6.64 8.98
C ASP A 91 0.97 -5.21 8.61
N TYR A 92 1.58 -4.18 9.23
CA TYR A 92 1.25 -2.78 8.98
C TYR A 92 2.20 -2.04 8.03
N TYR A 93 3.49 -2.41 7.99
CA TYR A 93 4.51 -1.67 7.23
C TYR A 93 5.10 -2.46 6.07
N GLY A 94 4.80 -3.76 5.96
CA GLY A 94 5.28 -4.58 4.85
C GLY A 94 4.71 -4.09 3.51
N PRO A 95 5.54 -3.83 2.48
CA PRO A 95 5.08 -3.29 1.19
C PRO A 95 3.88 -4.00 0.57
N PHE A 96 3.92 -5.33 0.52
CA PHE A 96 2.80 -6.16 0.06
C PHE A 96 1.52 -5.92 0.87
N ASN A 97 1.65 -5.79 2.18
CA ASN A 97 0.55 -5.66 3.12
C ASN A 97 -0.10 -4.27 3.04
N CYS A 98 0.71 -3.21 2.94
CA CYS A 98 0.26 -1.83 2.69
C CYS A 98 -0.60 -1.76 1.43
N GLU A 99 -0.09 -2.34 0.34
CA GLU A 99 -0.74 -2.30 -0.96
C GLU A 99 -2.02 -3.15 -0.99
N CYS A 100 -2.02 -4.32 -0.36
CA CYS A 100 -3.24 -5.10 -0.12
C CYS A 100 -4.29 -4.32 0.68
N GLY A 101 -3.87 -3.54 1.67
CA GLY A 101 -4.76 -2.69 2.47
C GLY A 101 -5.48 -1.65 1.60
N VAL A 102 -4.73 -0.95 0.75
CA VAL A 102 -5.31 0.05 -0.17
C VAL A 102 -6.27 -0.60 -1.14
N TYR A 103 -5.86 -1.62 -1.89
CA TYR A 103 -6.75 -2.25 -2.87
C TYR A 103 -7.95 -2.96 -2.24
N GLY A 104 -7.78 -3.53 -1.03
CA GLY A 104 -8.90 -4.04 -0.25
C GLY A 104 -9.91 -2.94 0.09
N ARG A 105 -9.44 -1.76 0.49
CA ARG A 105 -10.29 -0.58 0.79
C ARG A 105 -11.03 -0.09 -0.45
N LEU A 106 -10.34 0.01 -1.59
CA LEU A 106 -10.95 0.43 -2.86
C LEU A 106 -12.06 -0.52 -3.30
N LYS A 107 -11.87 -1.84 -3.13
CA LYS A 107 -12.92 -2.83 -3.42
C LYS A 107 -14.11 -2.72 -2.47
N GLN A 108 -13.87 -2.58 -1.16
CA GLN A 108 -14.93 -2.40 -0.17
C GLN A 108 -15.80 -1.17 -0.49
N GLU A 109 -15.18 -0.06 -0.86
CA GLU A 109 -15.86 1.20 -1.16
C GLU A 109 -16.37 1.30 -2.61
N MET A 110 -16.14 0.29 -3.44
CA MET A 110 -16.43 0.31 -4.88
C MET A 110 -15.79 1.52 -5.59
N ARG A 111 -14.56 1.87 -5.19
CA ARG A 111 -13.78 3.00 -5.70
C ARG A 111 -12.49 2.57 -6.40
N GLU A 112 -12.54 1.42 -7.07
CA GLU A 112 -11.41 0.93 -7.89
C GLU A 112 -11.06 1.89 -9.04
N ASP A 113 -11.92 2.87 -9.36
CA ASP A 113 -11.65 3.95 -10.32
C ASP A 113 -10.51 4.89 -9.89
N LEU A 114 -10.13 4.91 -8.61
CA LEU A 114 -9.13 5.82 -8.06
C LEU A 114 -7.67 5.44 -8.35
N ALA A 115 -7.43 4.23 -8.86
CA ALA A 115 -6.10 3.70 -9.12
C ALA A 115 -6.13 2.68 -10.26
N VAL A 116 -4.97 2.25 -10.74
CA VAL A 116 -4.92 1.08 -11.62
C VAL A 116 -5.47 -0.13 -10.89
N LYS A 117 -6.40 -0.83 -11.54
CA LYS A 117 -7.18 -1.91 -10.93
C LYS A 117 -6.27 -3.06 -10.47
N ALA A 118 -6.44 -3.48 -9.22
CA ALA A 118 -5.88 -4.74 -8.73
C ALA A 118 -6.92 -5.85 -8.76
N HIS A 119 -6.58 -6.96 -9.40
CA HIS A 119 -7.47 -8.11 -9.49
C HIS A 119 -7.37 -9.04 -8.29
N GLY A 120 -6.28 -8.96 -7.52
CA GLY A 120 -6.08 -9.74 -6.31
C GLY A 120 -4.62 -10.10 -6.08
N TYR A 121 -4.33 -10.74 -4.96
CA TYR A 121 -3.00 -11.25 -4.67
C TYR A 121 -2.84 -12.72 -5.13
N LEU A 122 -1.60 -13.14 -5.38
CA LEU A 122 -1.24 -14.53 -5.59
C LEU A 122 0.12 -14.83 -4.97
N LEU A 123 0.43 -16.11 -4.85
CA LEU A 123 1.66 -16.61 -4.24
C LEU A 123 2.37 -17.47 -5.28
N LEU A 124 3.63 -17.20 -5.57
CA LEU A 124 4.36 -17.98 -6.57
C LEU A 124 4.62 -19.39 -6.04
N THR A 125 4.56 -20.37 -6.93
CA THR A 125 5.05 -21.72 -6.67
C THR A 125 6.58 -21.76 -6.77
N ALA A 126 7.21 -22.77 -6.17
CA ALA A 126 8.66 -22.94 -6.27
C ALA A 126 9.16 -23.00 -7.73
N ASP A 127 8.38 -23.61 -8.62
CA ASP A 127 8.69 -23.68 -10.06
C ASP A 127 8.61 -22.29 -10.72
N GLN A 128 7.60 -21.49 -10.39
CA GLN A 128 7.47 -20.12 -10.89
C GLN A 128 8.59 -19.22 -10.36
N GLU A 129 9.03 -19.40 -9.11
CA GLU A 129 10.19 -18.69 -8.57
C GLU A 129 11.49 -19.09 -9.29
N ALA A 130 11.62 -20.34 -9.71
CA ALA A 130 12.80 -20.83 -10.44
C ALA A 130 12.94 -20.20 -11.83
N ASP A 131 11.82 -19.87 -12.49
CA ASP A 131 11.80 -19.19 -13.79
C ASP A 131 12.30 -17.74 -13.72
N LEU A 132 12.37 -17.13 -12.53
CA LEU A 132 12.86 -15.76 -12.31
C LEU A 132 14.40 -15.70 -12.17
N SER A 133 15.13 -16.59 -12.85
CA SER A 133 16.53 -17.02 -12.62
C SER A 133 17.63 -15.96 -12.82
N GLY A 134 17.47 -14.74 -12.32
CA GLY A 134 18.39 -13.63 -12.47
C GLY A 134 18.56 -12.83 -11.19
N THR A 135 19.31 -13.38 -10.22
CA THR A 135 19.92 -12.67 -9.08
C THR A 135 19.00 -11.81 -8.20
N LYS A 136 18.66 -12.33 -7.01
CA LYS A 136 18.59 -11.66 -5.70
C LYS A 136 17.85 -12.62 -4.78
N THR A 137 18.25 -12.71 -3.51
CA THR A 137 17.59 -13.55 -2.50
C THR A 137 16.13 -13.16 -2.23
N TRP A 138 15.51 -12.29 -3.05
CA TRP A 138 14.24 -11.62 -2.79
C TRP A 138 14.19 -10.94 -1.42
N GLY A 139 15.35 -10.57 -0.87
CA GLY A 139 15.44 -10.09 0.51
C GLY A 139 15.07 -11.14 1.56
N ARG A 140 15.08 -12.44 1.22
CA ARG A 140 14.78 -13.53 2.17
C ARG A 140 15.81 -13.57 3.30
N TRP A 141 15.28 -13.72 4.52
CA TRP A 141 16.02 -13.98 5.75
C TRP A 141 15.72 -15.43 6.18
N GLU A 142 16.39 -15.94 7.21
CA GLU A 142 16.16 -17.30 7.71
C GLU A 142 14.68 -17.54 8.05
N ASP A 143 14.04 -16.57 8.69
CA ASP A 143 12.62 -16.63 9.07
C ASP A 143 11.66 -16.64 7.86
N HIS A 144 12.16 -16.26 6.67
CA HIS A 144 11.42 -16.30 5.41
C HIS A 144 11.62 -17.61 4.63
N ARG A 145 12.40 -18.56 5.17
CA ARG A 145 12.67 -19.84 4.51
C ARG A 145 11.36 -20.59 4.24
N GLY A 146 11.16 -20.98 2.97
CA GLY A 146 9.98 -21.73 2.54
C GLY A 146 8.70 -20.92 2.36
N GLN A 147 8.71 -19.61 2.65
CA GLN A 147 7.57 -18.75 2.34
C GLN A 147 7.52 -18.45 0.83
N PRO A 148 6.37 -18.44 0.15
CA PRO A 148 6.32 -18.09 -1.28
C PRO A 148 6.49 -16.58 -1.51
N ILE A 149 7.04 -16.18 -2.65
CA ILE A 149 6.99 -14.79 -3.11
C ILE A 149 5.52 -14.37 -3.25
N ARG A 150 5.20 -13.23 -2.65
CA ARG A 150 3.86 -12.63 -2.70
C ARG A 150 3.80 -11.68 -3.88
N ALA A 151 2.68 -11.69 -4.59
CA ALA A 151 2.48 -10.82 -5.75
C ALA A 151 1.05 -10.29 -5.82
N ILE A 152 0.86 -9.17 -6.53
CA ILE A 152 -0.45 -8.61 -6.86
C ILE A 152 -0.58 -8.54 -8.38
N ALA A 153 -1.64 -9.13 -8.91
CA ALA A 153 -2.01 -9.05 -10.31
C ALA A 153 -2.83 -7.77 -10.54
N LYS A 154 -2.31 -6.89 -11.39
CA LYS A 154 -2.91 -5.60 -11.74
C LYS A 154 -3.24 -5.55 -13.21
N GLU A 155 -4.20 -4.70 -13.54
CA GLU A 155 -4.47 -4.32 -14.92
C GLU A 155 -3.18 -3.80 -15.56
N TYR A 156 -2.86 -4.34 -16.74
CA TYR A 156 -1.73 -3.86 -17.52
C TYR A 156 -2.18 -2.63 -18.31
N VAL A 157 -1.59 -1.48 -17.99
CA VAL A 157 -1.77 -0.25 -18.75
C VAL A 157 -0.63 -0.15 -19.75
N GLU A 158 -0.95 -0.11 -21.04
CA GLU A 158 0.04 0.10 -22.09
C GLU A 158 0.52 1.56 -22.05
N GLU A 159 1.83 1.76 -21.96
CA GLU A 159 2.41 3.08 -21.95
C GLU A 159 2.19 3.72 -23.33
N THR A 160 1.24 4.64 -23.43
CA THR A 160 1.03 5.40 -24.68
C THR A 160 1.44 6.85 -24.47
N SER A 161 2.12 7.43 -25.46
CA SER A 161 2.67 8.79 -25.43
C SER A 161 1.62 9.89 -25.28
N ASP A 162 0.34 9.55 -25.47
CA ASP A 162 -0.76 10.50 -25.60
C ASP A 162 -1.61 10.61 -24.32
N LEU A 163 -1.31 9.81 -23.27
CA LEU A 163 -2.10 9.70 -22.03
C LEU A 163 -2.07 10.99 -21.19
N TYR A 164 -0.99 11.75 -21.36
CA TYR A 164 -0.77 13.06 -20.79
C TYR A 164 -1.27 14.20 -21.68
N SER A 165 -2.15 13.94 -22.65
CA SER A 165 -2.55 14.95 -23.62
C SER A 165 -3.62 15.93 -23.09
N SER A 166 -4.42 15.52 -22.10
CA SER A 166 -5.54 16.30 -21.59
C SER A 166 -5.13 17.26 -20.46
N ALA A 167 -5.52 18.52 -20.58
CA ALA A 167 -5.38 19.51 -19.52
C ALA A 167 -6.20 19.19 -18.26
N ALA A 168 -7.10 18.19 -18.30
CA ALA A 168 -7.89 17.74 -17.16
C ALA A 168 -7.14 16.78 -16.22
N VAL A 169 -5.99 16.23 -16.65
CA VAL A 169 -5.25 15.22 -15.86
C VAL A 169 -4.84 15.75 -14.48
N PRO A 170 -4.25 16.95 -14.32
CA PRO A 170 -3.90 17.46 -12.99
C PRO A 170 -5.09 17.62 -12.04
N GLU A 171 -6.24 18.08 -12.54
CA GLU A 171 -7.47 18.20 -11.76
C GLU A 171 -7.99 16.82 -11.33
N GLN A 172 -7.92 15.83 -12.21
CA GLN A 172 -8.31 14.46 -11.89
C GLN A 172 -7.39 13.82 -10.85
N MET A 173 -6.07 13.91 -11.02
CA MET A 173 -5.09 13.39 -10.05
C MET A 173 -5.31 13.99 -8.67
N TRP A 174 -5.57 15.31 -8.62
CA TRP A 174 -5.90 15.97 -7.36
C TRP A 174 -7.20 15.45 -6.77
N ALA A 175 -8.28 15.38 -7.54
CA ALA A 175 -9.56 14.85 -7.09
C ALA A 175 -9.44 13.39 -6.58
N ASP A 176 -8.64 12.56 -7.26
CA ASP A 176 -8.39 11.17 -6.88
C ASP A 176 -7.63 11.10 -5.55
N LEU A 177 -6.60 11.94 -5.35
CA LEU A 177 -5.87 12.01 -4.09
C LEU A 177 -6.79 12.43 -2.93
N GLN A 178 -7.64 13.44 -3.14
CA GLN A 178 -8.64 13.86 -2.15
C GLN A 178 -9.59 12.71 -1.81
N ALA A 179 -10.04 11.96 -2.82
CA ALA A 179 -10.91 10.82 -2.62
C ALA A 179 -10.20 9.69 -1.85
N LEU A 180 -8.95 9.35 -2.17
CA LEU A 180 -8.15 8.38 -1.41
C LEU A 180 -8.04 8.78 0.06
N HIS A 181 -7.73 10.04 0.34
CA HIS A 181 -7.68 10.56 1.71
C HIS A 181 -9.04 10.44 2.41
N SER A 182 -10.15 10.68 1.72
CA SER A 182 -11.49 10.51 2.29
C SER A 182 -11.84 9.06 2.63
N LEU A 183 -11.15 8.09 2.00
CA LEU A 183 -11.27 6.65 2.29
C LEU A 183 -10.30 6.17 3.38
N GLY A 184 -9.63 7.10 4.07
CA GLY A 184 -8.68 6.77 5.12
C GLY A 184 -7.34 6.24 4.60
N ILE A 185 -6.98 6.54 3.35
CA ILE A 185 -5.72 6.15 2.72
C ILE A 185 -4.79 7.37 2.67
N VAL A 186 -3.52 7.20 3.06
CA VAL A 186 -2.43 8.18 2.86
C VAL A 186 -1.38 7.50 1.99
N VAL A 187 -1.05 8.06 0.83
CA VAL A 187 -0.25 7.40 -0.22
C VAL A 187 1.24 7.39 0.13
N ARG A 188 1.76 8.51 0.64
CA ARG A 188 3.15 8.70 1.14
C ARG A 188 4.29 8.62 0.14
N ASP A 189 4.03 8.13 -1.08
CA ASP A 189 5.03 7.94 -2.11
C ASP A 189 4.57 8.49 -3.46
N ILE A 190 4.15 9.75 -3.46
CA ILE A 190 3.74 10.44 -4.68
C ILE A 190 4.98 10.92 -5.42
N HIS A 191 5.15 10.44 -6.66
CA HIS A 191 6.12 10.89 -7.65
C HIS A 191 5.70 10.42 -9.05
N GLU A 192 6.33 10.95 -10.09
CA GLU A 192 5.96 10.74 -11.49
C GLU A 192 5.93 9.26 -11.90
N ASN A 193 6.91 8.47 -11.49
CA ASN A 193 6.97 7.03 -11.82
C ASN A 193 5.84 6.18 -11.18
N ASN A 194 5.11 6.74 -10.20
CA ASN A 194 3.97 6.07 -9.56
C ASN A 194 2.62 6.43 -10.20
N TYR A 195 2.63 7.19 -11.30
CA TYR A 195 1.44 7.46 -12.11
C TYR A 195 1.54 6.82 -13.50
N LEU A 196 0.48 6.11 -13.89
CA LEU A 196 0.23 5.69 -15.27
C LEU A 196 -1.14 6.21 -15.68
N ASP A 197 -1.20 6.98 -16.77
CA ASP A 197 -2.43 7.61 -17.27
C ASP A 197 -3.17 8.45 -16.20
N GLY A 198 -2.41 9.21 -15.41
CA GLY A 198 -2.97 10.01 -14.31
C GLY A 198 -3.54 9.19 -13.15
N LYS A 199 -3.35 7.86 -13.13
CA LYS A 199 -3.76 6.97 -12.04
C LYS A 199 -2.55 6.46 -11.26
N LEU A 200 -2.71 6.38 -9.94
CA LEU A 200 -1.69 5.78 -9.06
C LEU A 200 -1.57 4.28 -9.30
N VAL A 201 -0.33 3.80 -9.29
CA VAL A 201 0.01 2.39 -9.53
C VAL A 201 0.81 1.74 -8.41
N ASP A 202 1.25 2.49 -7.40
CA ASP A 202 2.04 1.99 -6.29
C ASP A 202 1.49 2.47 -4.95
N PHE A 203 1.23 1.52 -4.05
CA PHE A 203 0.81 1.77 -2.66
C PHE A 203 1.65 1.03 -1.63
N SER A 204 2.87 0.61 -1.97
CA SER A 204 3.79 -0.11 -1.09
C SER A 204 4.08 0.63 0.22
N GLN A 205 4.01 1.97 0.22
CA GLN A 205 4.31 2.80 1.40
C GLN A 205 3.07 3.41 2.05
N ALA A 206 1.88 3.13 1.51
CA ALA A 206 0.65 3.76 1.90
C ALA A 206 0.17 3.29 3.29
N TYR A 207 -0.46 4.18 4.02
CA TYR A 207 -1.18 3.85 5.26
C TYR A 207 -2.68 3.81 4.99
N THR A 208 -3.36 2.77 5.46
CA THR A 208 -4.81 2.63 5.33
C THR A 208 -5.43 2.48 6.71
N MET A 209 -6.45 3.27 7.04
CA MET A 209 -7.13 3.17 8.34
C MET A 209 -7.81 1.79 8.50
N TYR A 210 -7.65 1.11 9.64
CA TYR A 210 -6.83 1.51 10.79
C TYR A 210 -5.32 1.28 10.57
N HIS A 211 -4.48 2.26 10.92
CA HIS A 211 -3.03 2.14 10.91
C HIS A 211 -2.42 2.68 12.22
N PRO A 212 -1.49 1.97 12.90
CA PRO A 212 -0.89 2.40 14.17
C PRO A 212 -0.21 3.78 14.11
N SER A 213 0.57 4.03 13.05
CA SER A 213 1.16 5.37 12.80
C SER A 213 0.13 6.48 12.59
N LEU A 214 -1.14 6.19 12.29
CA LEU A 214 -2.18 7.22 12.12
C LEU A 214 -2.97 7.44 13.42
N ASP A 215 -3.05 6.43 14.27
CA ASP A 215 -3.68 6.50 15.60
C ASP A 215 -2.84 7.32 16.59
N GLN A 216 -1.53 7.04 16.64
CA GLN A 216 -0.64 7.62 17.64
C GLN A 216 0.05 8.93 17.22
N ILE A 217 -0.17 9.39 15.98
CA ILE A 217 0.60 10.51 15.44
C ILE A 217 0.33 11.81 16.19
N SER A 218 1.41 12.47 16.61
CA SER A 218 1.32 13.81 17.19
C SER A 218 0.75 14.82 16.19
N ARG A 219 0.12 15.90 16.68
CA ARG A 219 -0.45 16.94 15.81
C ARG A 219 0.58 17.55 14.86
N SER A 220 1.82 17.72 15.31
CA SER A 220 2.92 18.26 14.49
C SER A 220 3.36 17.29 13.40
N ASN A 221 3.50 16.00 13.73
CA ASN A 221 3.85 14.97 12.76
C ASN A 221 2.70 14.72 11.77
N TRP A 222 1.45 14.82 12.22
CA TRP A 222 0.28 14.73 11.37
C TRP A 222 0.32 15.79 10.28
N GLY A 223 0.54 17.05 10.66
CA GLY A 223 0.64 18.15 9.68
C GLY A 223 1.71 17.90 8.62
N ARG A 224 2.87 17.33 9.00
CA ARG A 224 3.95 16.98 8.06
C ARG A 224 3.61 15.81 7.15
N LEU A 225 3.07 14.72 7.71
CA LEU A 225 2.67 13.54 6.94
C LEU A 225 1.57 13.89 5.95
N TYR A 226 0.55 14.58 6.42
CA TYR A 226 -0.65 14.96 5.66
C TYR A 226 -0.36 15.97 4.55
N TRP A 227 0.56 16.91 4.76
CA TRP A 227 0.95 17.91 3.75
C TRP A 227 1.84 17.32 2.64
N ARG A 228 2.53 16.20 2.91
CA ARG A 228 3.50 15.63 1.98
C ARG A 228 2.85 15.17 0.67
N ASP A 229 1.72 14.50 0.73
CA ASP A 229 1.05 13.97 -0.47
C ASP A 229 0.61 15.11 -1.43
N PRO A 230 -0.12 16.15 -0.99
CA PRO A 230 -0.41 17.31 -1.84
C PRO A 230 0.84 18.01 -2.36
N TYR A 231 1.86 18.20 -1.52
CA TYR A 231 3.11 18.85 -1.94
C TYR A 231 3.82 18.07 -3.04
N GLN A 232 3.95 16.76 -2.89
CA GLN A 232 4.54 15.89 -3.89
C GLN A 232 3.71 15.87 -5.17
N LEU A 233 2.38 15.88 -5.08
CA LEU A 233 1.52 15.93 -6.26
C LEU A 233 1.69 17.25 -7.02
N GLU A 234 1.81 18.38 -6.32
CA GLU A 234 2.09 19.67 -6.97
C GLU A 234 3.41 19.60 -7.76
N SER A 235 4.45 18.97 -7.22
CA SER A 235 5.71 18.73 -7.96
C SER A 235 5.46 17.91 -9.22
N VAL A 236 4.79 16.76 -9.11
CA VAL A 236 4.48 15.90 -10.27
C VAL A 236 3.71 16.65 -11.35
N VAL A 237 2.74 17.48 -10.95
CA VAL A 237 1.97 18.31 -11.89
C VAL A 237 2.85 19.36 -12.56
N LEU A 238 3.74 20.02 -11.83
CA LEU A 238 4.66 21.03 -12.39
C LEU A 238 5.65 20.40 -13.37
N ASP A 239 6.24 19.27 -13.01
CA ASP A 239 7.15 18.50 -13.87
C ASP A 239 6.44 18.07 -15.16
N TRP A 240 5.20 17.58 -15.02
CA TRP A 240 4.34 17.24 -16.15
C TRP A 240 4.06 18.42 -17.09
N ILE A 241 3.68 19.60 -16.54
CA ILE A 241 3.40 20.81 -17.35
C ILE A 241 4.65 21.20 -18.16
N TRP A 242 5.81 21.12 -17.51
CA TRP A 242 7.09 21.48 -18.09
C TRP A 242 7.49 20.53 -19.23
N GLU A 243 7.47 19.23 -18.99
CA GLU A 243 7.88 18.20 -19.96
C GLU A 243 7.00 18.17 -21.21
N HIS A 244 5.69 18.34 -21.04
CA HIS A 244 4.73 18.26 -22.14
C HIS A 244 4.49 19.60 -22.84
N ARG A 245 5.22 20.66 -22.46
CA ARG A 245 5.11 22.03 -22.98
C ARG A 245 3.66 22.53 -23.01
N LYS A 246 2.86 22.15 -22.01
CA LYS A 246 1.43 22.51 -21.92
C LYS A 246 1.32 23.90 -21.31
N LEU A 247 1.67 24.93 -22.08
CA LEU A 247 1.71 26.33 -21.62
C LEU A 247 0.37 26.89 -21.08
N ASN A 248 -0.74 26.20 -21.34
CA ASN A 248 -2.08 26.57 -20.86
C ASN A 248 -2.58 25.69 -19.70
N ALA A 249 -1.81 24.67 -19.28
CA ALA A 249 -2.15 23.88 -18.12
C ALA A 249 -1.67 24.60 -16.85
N GLU A 250 -2.49 24.56 -15.82
CA GLU A 250 -2.21 25.19 -14.53
C GLU A 250 -2.29 24.15 -13.42
N VAL A 251 -1.54 24.37 -12.34
CA VAL A 251 -1.72 23.62 -11.10
C VAL A 251 -3.13 23.90 -10.56
N PRO A 252 -3.93 22.88 -10.21
CA PRO A 252 -5.24 23.08 -9.62
C PRO A 252 -5.19 24.07 -8.46
N LYS A 253 -6.05 25.11 -8.49
CA LYS A 253 -6.01 26.19 -7.49
C LYS A 253 -6.19 25.68 -6.06
N SER A 254 -6.98 24.62 -5.86
CA SER A 254 -7.15 23.96 -4.57
C SER A 254 -5.92 23.18 -4.13
N LEU A 255 -5.19 22.56 -5.06
CA LEU A 255 -3.91 21.90 -4.77
C LEU A 255 -2.88 22.94 -4.34
N ASN A 256 -2.71 24.00 -5.13
CA ASN A 256 -1.78 25.09 -4.79
C ASN A 256 -2.12 25.74 -3.42
N ARG A 257 -3.41 25.92 -3.08
CA ARG A 257 -3.80 26.37 -1.73
C ARG A 257 -3.46 25.36 -0.63
N ALA A 258 -3.53 24.07 -0.91
CA ALA A 258 -3.22 23.01 0.05
C ALA A 258 -1.70 22.93 0.35
N THR A 259 -0.85 23.40 -0.56
CA THR A 259 0.61 23.34 -0.43
C THR A 259 1.25 24.60 0.18
N LEU A 260 0.56 25.75 0.18
CA LEU A 260 1.07 27.02 0.76
C LEU A 260 1.32 26.89 2.29
N VAL A 261 2.61 26.80 2.63
CA VAL A 261 3.20 26.41 3.92
C VAL A 261 2.86 27.32 5.12
N ALA A 262 2.18 28.46 4.93
CA ALA A 262 1.92 29.42 6.03
C ALA A 262 0.58 29.25 6.76
N GLN A 263 -0.34 28.38 6.31
CA GLN A 263 -1.67 28.20 6.91
C GLN A 263 -2.05 26.71 7.00
N GLY A 264 -1.21 25.94 7.70
CA GLY A 264 -1.33 24.49 7.83
C GLY A 264 -2.74 23.99 8.12
N SER A 265 -3.11 22.88 7.46
CA SER A 265 -4.33 22.08 7.68
C SER A 265 -5.70 22.74 7.48
N GLU A 266 -5.84 24.07 7.51
CA GLU A 266 -7.17 24.72 7.44
C GLU A 266 -7.75 24.70 6.02
N ASN A 267 -6.90 24.72 4.99
CA ASN A 267 -7.33 24.75 3.59
C ASN A 267 -7.56 23.36 2.98
N TYR A 268 -7.15 22.29 3.66
CA TYR A 268 -7.29 20.92 3.21
C TYR A 268 -8.05 20.12 4.28
N ASN A 269 -9.37 20.06 4.14
CA ASN A 269 -10.32 19.64 5.19
C ASN A 269 -10.65 18.13 5.15
N ILE A 270 -9.75 17.27 4.68
CA ILE A 270 -9.97 15.82 4.59
C ILE A 270 -9.05 15.15 5.59
N ASP A 271 -9.57 14.60 6.68
CA ASP A 271 -8.74 13.90 7.66
C ASP A 271 -8.92 12.39 7.51
N PRO A 272 -7.97 11.67 6.87
CA PRO A 272 -7.99 10.22 6.74
C PRO A 272 -8.28 9.47 8.05
N ARG A 273 -7.87 10.00 9.20
CA ARG A 273 -8.10 9.37 10.51
C ARG A 273 -9.57 9.32 10.92
N LYS A 274 -10.41 10.17 10.32
CA LYS A 274 -11.86 10.20 10.55
C LYS A 274 -12.61 9.13 9.78
N TYR A 275 -11.94 8.38 8.89
CA TYR A 275 -12.57 7.29 8.17
C TYR A 275 -12.98 6.18 9.15
N ASP A 276 -14.27 5.83 9.15
CA ASP A 276 -14.81 4.79 10.03
C ASP A 276 -14.54 3.40 9.46
N TRP A 277 -13.34 2.90 9.69
CA TRP A 277 -12.90 1.58 9.25
C TRP A 277 -13.68 0.42 9.88
N ARG A 278 -14.22 0.64 11.10
CA ARG A 278 -14.97 -0.36 11.86
C ARG A 278 -16.23 -0.85 11.15
N LYS A 279 -16.80 -0.05 10.23
CA LYS A 279 -17.99 -0.44 9.46
C LYS A 279 -17.79 -1.70 8.59
N TRP A 280 -16.53 -2.10 8.39
CA TRP A 280 -16.16 -3.30 7.63
C TRP A 280 -15.80 -4.51 8.49
N GLU A 281 -15.72 -4.34 9.80
CA GLU A 281 -15.37 -5.41 10.71
C GLU A 281 -16.58 -6.28 11.02
N ALA A 282 -16.43 -7.59 10.90
CA ALA A 282 -17.48 -8.53 11.27
C ALA A 282 -17.77 -8.51 12.79
N ASP A 283 -16.74 -8.27 13.60
CA ASP A 283 -16.83 -8.08 15.05
C ASP A 283 -16.10 -6.80 15.47
N VAL A 284 -16.87 -5.71 15.53
CA VAL A 284 -16.36 -4.38 15.94
C VAL A 284 -15.80 -4.40 17.37
N LYS A 285 -16.35 -5.23 18.27
CA LYS A 285 -15.87 -5.29 19.65
C LYS A 285 -14.50 -5.95 19.70
N ALA A 286 -14.31 -7.06 18.98
CA ALA A 286 -13.02 -7.72 18.87
C ALA A 286 -11.98 -6.79 18.21
N ALA A 287 -12.36 -6.08 17.15
CA ALA A 287 -11.47 -5.13 16.48
C ALA A 287 -11.03 -3.97 17.39
N ASN A 288 -11.96 -3.39 18.17
CA ASN A 288 -11.63 -2.36 19.14
C ASN A 288 -10.73 -2.91 20.26
N ALA A 289 -11.07 -4.08 20.83
CA ALA A 289 -10.27 -4.71 21.87
C ALA A 289 -8.83 -4.99 21.40
N TYR A 290 -8.66 -5.42 20.15
CA TYR A 290 -7.34 -5.61 19.55
C TYR A 290 -6.54 -4.29 19.52
N VAL A 291 -7.14 -3.19 19.05
CA VAL A 291 -6.47 -1.88 18.99
C VAL A 291 -6.14 -1.34 20.39
N GLU A 292 -7.06 -1.53 21.34
CA GLU A 292 -6.93 -1.03 22.70
C GLU A 292 -5.95 -1.85 23.55
N CYS A 293 -5.92 -3.17 23.41
CA CYS A 293 -5.19 -4.05 24.33
C CYS A 293 -4.04 -4.81 23.69
N ASP A 294 -4.13 -5.19 22.41
CA ASP A 294 -3.21 -6.18 21.83
C ASP A 294 -2.19 -5.57 20.85
N LEU A 295 -2.42 -4.34 20.39
CA LEU A 295 -1.64 -3.74 19.33
C LEU A 295 -0.29 -3.16 19.79
N PHE A 296 -0.24 -2.60 21.00
CA PHE A 296 0.93 -1.90 21.53
C PHE A 296 1.47 -2.59 22.79
N GLU A 297 2.79 -2.65 22.93
CA GLU A 297 3.45 -3.34 24.04
C GLU A 297 3.07 -2.75 25.41
N GLU A 298 3.10 -1.42 25.55
CA GLU A 298 2.70 -0.72 26.79
C GLU A 298 1.28 -1.10 27.23
N ARG A 299 0.33 -1.16 26.29
CA ARG A 299 -1.07 -1.45 26.60
C ARG A 299 -1.28 -2.91 27.02
N GLN A 300 -0.48 -3.83 26.50
CA GLN A 300 -0.49 -5.21 26.98
C GLN A 300 0.02 -5.31 28.42
N LEU A 301 1.07 -4.57 28.77
CA LEU A 301 1.63 -4.54 30.11
C LEU A 301 0.66 -3.92 31.12
N GLU A 302 0.00 -2.81 30.77
CA GLU A 302 -1.05 -2.19 31.59
C GLU A 302 -2.21 -3.15 31.84
N ALA A 303 -2.71 -3.83 30.80
CA ALA A 303 -3.81 -4.79 30.92
C ALA A 303 -3.45 -6.02 31.78
N ILE A 304 -2.18 -6.41 31.84
CA ILE A 304 -1.70 -7.48 32.73
C ILE A 304 -1.69 -6.99 34.18
N LEU A 305 -1.21 -5.76 34.43
CA LEU A 305 -1.13 -5.19 35.78
C LEU A 305 -2.52 -4.96 36.39
N ASP A 306 -3.52 -4.55 35.60
CA ASP A 306 -4.89 -4.36 36.06
C ASP A 306 -5.60 -5.67 36.47
N ARG A 307 -5.05 -6.83 36.11
CA ARG A 307 -5.60 -8.16 36.41
C ARG A 307 -4.94 -8.85 37.61
N LEU A 308 -3.92 -8.25 38.19
CA LEU A 308 -3.17 -8.74 39.36
C LEU A 308 -3.66 -8.08 40.65
#